data_AF-A0A534B1G7-F1
#
_entry.id   AF-A0A534B1G7-F1
#
_cell.length_a   1.000
_cell.length_b   1.000
_cell.length_c   1.000
_cell.angle_alpha   90.00
_cell.angle_beta   90.00
_cell.angle_gamma   90.00
#
_symmetry.space_group_name_H-M   'P 1'
#
loop_
_entity.id
_entity.type
_entity.pdbx_description
1 polymer ?
#
loop_
_entity_poly.entity_id
_entity_poly.type
_entity_poly.pdbx_seq_one_letter_code
_entity_poly.pdbx_strand_id
1 'polypeptide(L)'
;MRRTYHGYAGLLLTAGAALAYHTAAWGGAPEDREHLTLVGRVFVEPVDARRILVAVTTRTDGASEHLFLYTASRRLTVSPRARNLQATVYYESTGGLRITPARGDYQILEFVVGPDFESHRTDGSLLGFKETLGLVHYVANPRLQAVELEAIHKTGDCDQAPQACVAVAGQFLPFPG
;
A
#
# COMPACT_ATOMS: atom_id res chain seq x y z
N MET A 1 -23.73 -37.55 69.95
CA MET A 1 -23.66 -38.61 68.91
C MET A 1 -23.06 -37.99 67.63
N ARG A 2 -22.22 -38.76 66.93
CA ARG A 2 -21.42 -38.42 65.72
C ARG A 2 -22.20 -37.73 64.59
N ARG A 3 -21.58 -36.75 63.93
CA ARG A 3 -20.93 -36.91 62.61
C ARG A 3 -20.21 -35.64 62.15
N THR A 4 -18.91 -35.78 61.92
CA THR A 4 -18.01 -34.93 61.14
C THR A 4 -18.40 -34.95 59.66
N TYR A 5 -18.28 -33.80 58.98
CA TYR A 5 -17.90 -33.73 57.56
C TYR A 5 -17.01 -32.49 57.36
N HIS A 6 -15.78 -32.73 56.91
CA HIS A 6 -14.88 -31.74 56.34
C HIS A 6 -15.04 -31.75 54.82
N GLY A 7 -15.04 -30.57 54.19
CA GLY A 7 -14.96 -30.40 52.74
C GLY A 7 -14.24 -29.09 52.42
N TYR A 8 -13.08 -29.21 51.80
CA TYR A 8 -12.10 -28.16 51.49
C TYR A 8 -12.47 -27.31 50.26
N ALA A 9 -11.97 -26.07 50.28
CA ALA A 9 -11.36 -25.30 49.18
C ALA A 9 -12.14 -24.98 47.89
N GLY A 10 -12.12 -23.69 47.53
CA GLY A 10 -12.40 -23.24 46.17
C GLY A 10 -12.69 -21.74 46.06
N LEU A 11 -11.73 -20.89 46.42
CA LEU A 11 -11.74 -19.46 46.09
C LEU A 11 -11.56 -19.33 44.56
N LEU A 12 -12.62 -18.99 43.83
CA LEU A 12 -12.54 -18.65 42.40
C LEU A 12 -12.62 -17.13 42.22
N LEU A 13 -11.44 -16.55 42.00
CA LEU A 13 -11.24 -15.29 41.32
C LEU A 13 -11.79 -15.40 39.88
N THR A 14 -12.69 -14.51 39.49
CA THR A 14 -12.83 -14.14 38.07
C THR A 14 -12.60 -12.64 37.95
N ALA A 15 -11.39 -12.33 37.54
CA ALA A 15 -10.98 -11.07 36.94
C ALA A 15 -11.56 -10.91 35.52
N GLY A 16 -11.53 -9.68 34.99
CA GLY A 16 -11.79 -9.34 33.59
C GLY A 16 -12.93 -8.32 33.47
N ALA A 17 -12.75 -7.02 33.65
CA ALA A 17 -11.83 -6.10 32.96
C ALA A 17 -12.05 -6.01 31.45
N ALA A 18 -12.25 -4.75 31.03
CA ALA A 18 -12.10 -4.18 29.70
C ALA A 18 -13.23 -4.43 28.69
N LEU A 19 -13.96 -3.33 28.44
CA LEU A 19 -14.69 -3.05 27.22
C LEU A 19 -13.93 -3.55 25.99
N ALA A 20 -14.64 -4.30 25.16
CA ALA A 20 -14.20 -4.71 23.84
C ALA A 20 -13.81 -3.47 23.02
N TYR A 21 -12.51 -3.29 22.81
CA TYR A 21 -12.03 -2.47 21.72
C TYR A 21 -12.44 -3.16 20.42
N HIS A 22 -13.37 -2.55 19.70
CA HIS A 22 -13.58 -2.83 18.29
C HIS A 22 -12.36 -2.33 17.52
N THR A 23 -11.31 -3.16 17.44
CA THR A 23 -10.30 -3.00 16.39
C THR A 23 -10.92 -3.51 15.09
N ALA A 24 -11.50 -2.58 14.33
CA ALA A 24 -11.82 -2.79 12.93
C ALA A 24 -10.51 -2.97 12.16
N ALA A 25 -9.97 -4.19 12.16
CA ALA A 25 -8.93 -4.62 11.25
C ALA A 25 -9.55 -4.79 9.86
N TRP A 26 -9.77 -3.68 9.17
CA TRP A 26 -10.13 -3.66 7.75
C TRP A 26 -9.05 -2.88 6.99
N GLY A 27 -7.83 -3.37 7.08
CA GLY A 27 -6.86 -3.24 6.00
C GLY A 27 -6.92 -4.56 5.23
N GLY A 28 -7.34 -4.53 3.97
CA GLY A 28 -7.20 -5.72 3.12
C GLY A 28 -5.76 -6.21 3.20
N ALA A 29 -5.58 -7.49 3.52
CA ALA A 29 -4.26 -8.09 3.60
C ALA A 29 -3.51 -7.84 2.27
N PRO A 30 -2.19 -7.60 2.30
CA PRO A 30 -1.40 -7.55 1.07
C PRO A 30 -1.61 -8.88 0.32
N GLU A 31 -2.15 -8.80 -0.90
CA GLU A 31 -2.31 -9.97 -1.75
C GLU A 31 -0.98 -10.11 -2.52
N ASP A 32 -0.07 -10.91 -1.99
CA ASP A 32 1.27 -11.07 -2.57
C ASP A 32 1.17 -11.99 -3.79
N ARG A 33 0.82 -11.40 -4.95
CA ARG A 33 0.94 -12.11 -6.23
C ARG A 33 2.38 -11.99 -6.70
N GLU A 34 3.02 -13.13 -6.96
CA GLU A 34 4.39 -13.18 -7.48
C GLU A 34 4.54 -12.30 -8.74
N HIS A 35 3.54 -12.32 -9.63
CA HIS A 35 3.49 -11.50 -10.84
C HIS A 35 2.07 -11.03 -11.16
N LEU A 36 1.95 -9.82 -11.73
CA LEU A 36 0.68 -9.24 -12.16
C LEU A 36 0.88 -8.34 -13.39
N THR A 37 -0.01 -8.45 -14.38
CA THR A 37 -0.11 -7.50 -15.50
C THR A 37 -1.49 -6.88 -15.53
N LEU A 38 -1.56 -5.55 -15.48
CA LEU A 38 -2.79 -4.77 -15.51
C LEU A 38 -2.81 -3.85 -16.73
N VAL A 39 -3.97 -3.71 -17.35
CA VAL A 39 -4.20 -2.70 -18.40
C VAL A 39 -5.33 -1.81 -17.92
N GLY A 40 -5.06 -0.50 -17.83
CA GLY A 40 -6.05 0.40 -17.24
C GLY A 40 -5.57 1.83 -17.15
N ARG A 41 -6.31 2.60 -16.33
CA ARG A 41 -5.96 3.97 -16.01
C ARG A 41 -5.15 4.01 -14.74
N VAL A 42 -4.06 4.76 -14.78
CA VAL A 42 -3.08 4.85 -13.70
C VAL A 42 -3.10 6.26 -13.14
N PHE A 43 -3.09 6.32 -11.82
CA PHE A 43 -2.87 7.52 -11.04
C PHE A 43 -1.54 7.36 -10.29
N VAL A 44 -0.64 8.32 -10.45
CA VAL A 44 0.67 8.33 -9.78
C VAL A 44 0.76 9.59 -8.96
N GLU A 45 0.98 9.44 -7.66
CA GLU A 45 0.97 10.52 -6.70
C GLU A 45 2.18 10.46 -5.75
N PRO A 46 3.04 11.49 -5.74
CA PRO A 46 4.07 11.61 -4.73
C PRO A 46 3.42 12.02 -3.41
N VAL A 47 3.50 11.15 -2.41
CA VAL A 47 2.99 11.41 -1.06
C VAL A 47 3.93 12.35 -0.32
N ASP A 48 5.23 12.12 -0.46
CA ASP A 48 6.27 12.99 0.07
C ASP A 48 7.60 12.83 -0.70
N ALA A 49 8.67 13.33 -0.11
CA ALA A 49 10.01 13.30 -0.64
C ALA A 49 10.59 11.88 -0.88
N ARG A 50 9.96 10.81 -0.40
CA ARG A 50 10.43 9.42 -0.52
C ARG A 50 9.36 8.43 -0.97
N ARG A 51 8.09 8.78 -0.82
CA ARG A 51 6.97 7.85 -0.99
C ARG A 51 6.12 8.20 -2.20
N ILE A 52 5.81 7.19 -3.00
CA ILE A 52 4.94 7.30 -4.17
C ILE A 52 3.82 6.27 -4.07
N LEU A 53 2.59 6.73 -4.30
CA LEU A 53 1.42 5.89 -4.46
C LEU A 53 1.11 5.74 -5.95
N VAL A 54 0.85 4.52 -6.38
CA VAL A 54 0.32 4.21 -7.72
C VAL A 54 -1.00 3.50 -7.55
N ALA A 55 -2.06 4.04 -8.13
CA ALA A 55 -3.36 3.39 -8.17
C ALA A 55 -3.71 3.02 -9.61
N VAL A 56 -4.34 1.85 -9.78
CA VAL A 56 -4.76 1.34 -11.08
C VAL A 56 -6.24 1.00 -11.05
N THR A 57 -6.95 1.55 -12.03
CA THR A 57 -8.34 1.27 -12.33
C THR A 57 -8.39 0.45 -13.62
N THR A 58 -8.78 -0.84 -13.54
CA THR A 58 -8.92 -1.70 -14.74
C THR A 58 -10.33 -1.72 -15.30
N ARG A 59 -11.29 -1.14 -14.57
CA ARG A 59 -12.71 -1.06 -14.93
C ARG A 59 -13.13 0.32 -15.43
N THR A 60 -14.32 0.38 -16.01
CA THR A 60 -14.90 1.63 -16.55
C THR A 60 -15.56 2.51 -15.49
N ASP A 61 -15.79 1.99 -14.28
CA ASP A 61 -16.45 2.70 -13.17
C ASP A 61 -15.53 3.70 -12.44
N GLY A 62 -14.26 3.79 -12.85
CA GLY A 62 -13.31 4.77 -12.33
C GLY A 62 -12.66 4.38 -11.00
N ALA A 63 -13.19 3.36 -10.32
CA ALA A 63 -12.73 2.97 -8.99
C ALA A 63 -11.41 2.19 -9.07
N SER A 64 -10.41 2.64 -8.32
CA SER A 64 -9.11 1.96 -8.23
C SER A 64 -9.25 0.64 -7.50
N GLU A 65 -8.67 -0.39 -8.12
CA GLU A 65 -8.73 -1.77 -7.66
C GLU A 65 -7.39 -2.24 -7.12
N HIS A 66 -6.30 -1.67 -7.63
CA HIS A 66 -4.94 -2.02 -7.23
C HIS A 66 -4.23 -0.77 -6.75
N LEU A 67 -3.57 -0.88 -5.61
CA LEU A 67 -2.70 0.15 -5.05
C LEU A 67 -1.30 -0.43 -4.89
N PHE A 68 -0.29 0.32 -5.32
CA PHE A 68 1.11 0.03 -5.08
C PHE A 68 1.71 1.18 -4.29
N LEU A 69 2.37 0.86 -3.17
CA LEU A 69 3.01 1.84 -2.30
C LEU A 69 4.51 1.61 -2.34
N TYR A 70 5.23 2.59 -2.89
CA TYR A 70 6.67 2.54 -3.03
C TYR A 70 7.34 3.48 -2.02
N THR A 71 8.37 2.99 -1.33
CA THR A 71 9.23 3.80 -0.47
C THR A 71 10.66 3.78 -0.97
N ALA A 72 11.23 4.94 -1.28
CA ALA A 72 12.65 5.08 -1.57
C ALA A 72 13.49 5.14 -0.29
N SER A 73 14.68 4.56 -0.31
CA SER A 73 15.66 4.67 0.79
C SER A 73 16.30 6.05 0.87
N ARG A 74 16.28 6.80 -0.24
CA ARG A 74 16.73 8.20 -0.33
C ARG A 74 15.63 9.11 -0.86
N ARG A 75 15.86 10.42 -0.73
CA ARG A 75 14.98 11.45 -1.28
C ARG A 75 14.91 11.31 -2.80
N LEU A 76 13.68 11.29 -3.32
CA LEU A 76 13.38 11.31 -4.74
C LEU A 76 13.85 12.65 -5.33
N THR A 77 14.66 12.58 -6.37
CA THR A 77 15.11 13.75 -7.14
C THR A 77 14.04 14.22 -8.14
N VAL A 78 13.14 13.31 -8.51
CA VAL A 78 12.00 13.56 -9.41
C VAL A 78 10.75 12.97 -8.76
N SER A 79 9.66 13.73 -8.78
CA SER A 79 8.37 13.32 -8.21
C SER A 79 7.33 13.25 -9.34
N PRO A 80 7.22 12.10 -10.03
CA PRO A 80 6.28 11.97 -11.13
C PRO A 80 4.86 12.11 -10.62
N ARG A 81 4.02 12.78 -11.40
CA ARG A 81 2.59 12.89 -11.14
C ARG A 81 1.84 12.60 -12.43
N ALA A 82 0.87 11.70 -12.36
CA ALA A 82 0.04 11.35 -13.50
C ALA A 82 -1.40 11.16 -13.04
N ARG A 83 -2.35 11.72 -13.81
CA ARG A 83 -3.78 11.57 -13.56
C ARG A 83 -4.40 10.93 -14.78
N ASN A 84 -5.16 9.85 -14.57
CA ASN A 84 -5.93 9.20 -15.62
C ASN A 84 -5.06 8.72 -16.81
N LEU A 85 -3.82 8.31 -16.54
CA LEU A 85 -2.87 7.85 -17.56
C LEU A 85 -3.25 6.45 -18.05
N GLN A 86 -3.57 6.30 -19.33
CA GLN A 86 -3.77 4.97 -19.90
C GLN A 86 -2.41 4.26 -20.02
N ALA A 87 -2.23 3.12 -19.36
CA ALA A 87 -0.97 2.39 -19.33
C ALA A 87 -1.16 0.88 -19.13
N THR A 88 -0.09 0.14 -19.43
CA THR A 88 0.12 -1.24 -18.98
C THR A 88 1.04 -1.21 -17.76
N VAL A 89 0.63 -1.90 -16.69
CA VAL A 89 1.38 -2.02 -15.45
C VAL A 89 1.82 -3.46 -15.28
N TYR A 90 3.13 -3.69 -15.20
CA TYR A 90 3.72 -4.98 -14.85
C TYR A 90 4.27 -4.89 -13.43
N TYR A 91 3.90 -5.85 -12.60
CA TYR A 91 4.36 -5.99 -11.23
C TYR A 91 4.96 -7.38 -11.03
N GLU A 92 6.08 -7.42 -10.33
CA GLU A 92 6.77 -8.62 -9.88
C GLU A 92 7.22 -8.37 -8.45
N SER A 93 6.81 -9.22 -7.50
CA SER A 93 7.03 -8.93 -6.07
C SER A 93 8.51 -8.80 -5.69
N THR A 94 9.37 -9.57 -6.35
CA THR A 94 10.83 -9.53 -6.16
C THR A 94 11.56 -8.56 -7.08
N GLY A 95 10.86 -8.01 -8.08
CA GLY A 95 11.46 -7.23 -9.16
C GLY A 95 11.08 -5.76 -9.11
N GLY A 96 9.79 -5.46 -8.93
CA GLY A 96 9.30 -4.11 -8.88
C GLY A 96 8.01 -3.88 -9.66
N LEU A 97 7.78 -2.62 -10.00
CA LEU A 97 6.62 -2.13 -10.75
C LEU A 97 7.09 -1.34 -11.96
N ARG A 98 6.63 -1.71 -13.15
CA ARG A 98 6.86 -0.96 -14.39
C ARG A 98 5.53 -0.47 -14.96
N ILE A 99 5.46 0.83 -15.25
CA ILE A 99 4.30 1.49 -15.85
C ILE A 99 4.71 1.94 -17.25
N THR A 100 4.07 1.37 -18.26
CA THR A 100 4.32 1.69 -19.67
C THR A 100 3.11 2.44 -20.23
N PRO A 101 3.22 3.76 -20.47
CA PRO A 101 2.16 4.56 -21.06
C PRO A 101 1.72 4.02 -22.43
N ALA A 102 0.43 4.10 -22.73
CA ALA A 102 -0.10 3.73 -24.04
C ALA A 102 0.24 4.76 -25.15
N ARG A 103 0.67 5.97 -24.78
CA ARG A 103 1.07 7.06 -25.69
C ARG A 103 2.48 7.53 -25.35
N GLY A 104 3.28 7.83 -26.38
CA GLY A 104 4.71 8.11 -26.28
C GLY A 104 5.10 9.44 -25.62
N ASP A 105 4.11 10.27 -25.28
CA ASP A 105 4.34 11.61 -24.69
C ASP A 105 4.70 11.52 -23.20
N TYR A 106 4.42 10.37 -22.56
CA TYR A 106 4.74 10.10 -21.16
C TYR A 106 5.94 9.17 -21.03
N GLN A 107 6.74 9.42 -19.99
CA GLN A 107 7.87 8.56 -19.64
C GLN A 107 7.40 7.23 -19.03
N ILE A 108 8.15 6.16 -19.31
CA ILE A 108 8.02 4.88 -18.61
C ILE A 108 8.49 5.08 -17.17
N LEU A 109 7.69 4.66 -16.20
CA LEU A 109 8.06 4.71 -14.78
C LEU A 109 8.44 3.31 -14.30
N GLU A 110 9.53 3.20 -13.56
CA GLU A 110 10.02 1.91 -13.06
C GLU A 110 10.43 2.02 -11.59
N PHE A 111 9.78 1.26 -10.72
CA PHE A 111 10.06 1.18 -9.29
C PHE A 111 10.68 -0.16 -8.99
N VAL A 112 11.98 -0.20 -8.73
CA VAL A 112 12.74 -1.44 -8.62
C VAL A 112 12.82 -1.89 -7.17
N VAL A 113 12.61 -3.19 -6.95
CA VAL A 113 12.87 -3.90 -5.70
C VAL A 113 14.06 -4.84 -5.92
N GLY A 114 15.12 -4.64 -5.14
CA GLY A 114 16.32 -5.47 -5.24
C GLY A 114 17.22 -5.18 -6.46
N PRO A 115 18.43 -5.75 -6.49
CA PRO A 115 19.42 -5.49 -7.54
C PRO A 115 19.13 -6.21 -8.87
N ASP A 116 18.27 -7.24 -8.85
CA ASP A 116 18.10 -8.19 -9.96
C ASP A 116 17.01 -7.79 -10.97
N PHE A 117 16.24 -6.72 -10.71
CA PHE A 117 15.37 -6.17 -11.74
C PHE A 117 16.21 -5.43 -12.76
N GLU A 118 16.48 -6.10 -13.89
CA GLU A 118 17.12 -5.48 -15.03
C GLU A 118 16.22 -4.36 -15.56
N SER A 119 16.48 -3.17 -15.07
CA SER A 119 15.98 -1.92 -15.63
C SER A 119 16.38 -1.89 -17.10
N HIS A 120 15.42 -2.13 -17.99
CA HIS A 120 15.61 -2.05 -19.43
C HIS A 120 15.75 -0.58 -19.85
N ARG A 121 16.83 0.08 -19.41
CA ARG A 121 17.24 1.42 -19.84
C ARG A 121 17.77 1.34 -21.26
N THR A 122 16.88 1.32 -22.23
CA THR A 122 17.26 1.41 -23.64
C THR A 122 17.15 2.83 -24.20
N ASP A 123 16.48 3.76 -23.51
CA ASP A 123 16.24 5.11 -23.99
C ASP A 123 15.90 6.10 -22.87
N GLY A 124 16.12 7.40 -23.11
CA GLY A 124 15.88 8.50 -22.16
C GLY A 124 14.41 8.74 -21.78
N SER A 125 13.51 7.83 -22.18
CA SER A 125 12.08 7.83 -21.86
C SER A 125 11.78 7.14 -20.52
N LEU A 126 12.77 6.52 -19.86
CA LEU A 126 12.61 5.78 -18.62
C LEU A 126 13.03 6.59 -17.38
N LEU A 127 12.10 6.77 -16.44
CA LEU A 127 12.34 7.28 -15.10
C LEU A 127 12.31 6.13 -14.09
N GLY A 128 13.48 5.79 -13.55
CA GLY A 128 13.66 4.64 -12.65
C GLY A 128 14.00 5.02 -11.21
N PHE A 129 13.41 4.30 -10.26
CA PHE A 129 13.61 4.42 -8.81
C PHE A 129 14.26 3.13 -8.28
N LYS A 130 15.57 3.17 -8.01
CA LYS A 130 16.39 1.96 -7.78
C LYS A 130 16.80 1.70 -6.33
N GLU A 131 16.74 2.73 -5.49
CA GLU A 131 17.10 2.60 -4.07
C GLU A 131 15.81 2.59 -3.25
N THR A 132 15.25 1.40 -3.02
CA THR A 132 13.96 1.22 -2.32
C THR A 132 14.15 0.62 -0.93
N LEU A 133 13.29 1.02 0.01
CA LEU A 133 13.03 0.30 1.26
C LEU A 133 11.96 -0.78 1.05
N GLY A 134 11.07 -0.57 0.10
CA GLY A 134 10.16 -1.61 -0.38
C GLY A 134 9.10 -1.09 -1.34
N LEU A 135 8.38 -2.07 -1.88
CA LEU A 135 7.18 -1.90 -2.68
C LEU A 135 6.15 -2.92 -2.18
N VAL A 136 4.94 -2.48 -1.92
CA VAL A 136 3.84 -3.36 -1.51
C VAL A 136 2.64 -3.18 -2.43
N HIS A 137 1.92 -4.26 -2.66
CA HIS A 137 0.69 -4.30 -3.46
C HIS A 137 -0.51 -4.60 -2.57
N TYR A 138 -1.59 -3.81 -2.76
CA TYR A 138 -2.90 -4.04 -2.18
C TYR A 138 -3.97 -4.14 -3.26
N VAL A 139 -4.95 -5.00 -3.02
CA VAL A 139 -6.25 -4.93 -3.70
C VAL A 139 -7.14 -4.01 -2.87
N ALA A 140 -7.56 -2.88 -3.43
CA ALA A 140 -8.33 -1.87 -2.73
C ALA A 140 -9.75 -2.37 -2.41
N ASN A 141 -10.12 -2.36 -1.12
CA ASN A 141 -11.46 -2.66 -0.65
C ASN A 141 -11.83 -1.85 0.61
N PRO A 142 -12.85 -0.97 0.58
CA PRO A 142 -13.57 -0.50 -0.61
C PRO A 142 -12.64 0.10 -1.68
N ARG A 143 -13.12 0.07 -2.93
CA ARG A 143 -12.40 0.65 -4.07
C ARG A 143 -12.39 2.17 -3.93
N LEU A 144 -11.22 2.79 -4.10
CA LEU A 144 -11.03 4.23 -3.95
C LEU A 144 -11.21 4.94 -5.29
N GLN A 145 -11.92 6.05 -5.30
CA GLN A 145 -12.07 6.92 -6.47
C GLN A 145 -10.84 7.83 -6.63
N ALA A 146 -10.58 8.28 -7.86
CA ALA A 146 -9.46 9.19 -8.13
C ALA A 146 -9.47 10.45 -7.24
N VAL A 147 -10.66 11.03 -6.99
CA VAL A 147 -10.81 12.21 -6.12
C VAL A 147 -10.37 11.94 -4.67
N GLU A 148 -10.56 10.72 -4.17
CA GLU A 148 -10.14 10.33 -2.82
C GLU A 148 -8.61 10.17 -2.77
N LEU A 149 -8.02 9.64 -3.84
CA LEU A 149 -6.57 9.49 -3.98
C LEU A 149 -5.83 10.83 -4.15
N GLU A 150 -6.51 11.86 -4.62
CA GLU A 150 -5.95 13.21 -4.71
C GLU A 150 -5.89 13.91 -3.35
N ALA A 151 -6.77 13.53 -2.43
CA ALA A 151 -6.81 14.06 -1.06
C ALA A 151 -5.73 13.45 -0.15
N ILE A 152 -4.86 12.58 -0.70
CA ILE A 152 -3.78 11.93 0.04
C ILE A 152 -2.73 12.98 0.42
N HIS A 153 -2.82 13.42 1.66
CA HIS A 153 -1.81 14.22 2.32
C HIS A 153 -1.44 13.54 3.63
N LYS A 154 -0.21 13.76 4.13
CA LYS A 154 0.20 13.20 5.43
C LYS A 154 -0.82 13.58 6.50
N THR A 155 -1.53 12.59 7.04
CA THR A 155 -2.48 12.79 8.14
C THR A 155 -1.78 12.55 9.47
N GLY A 156 -2.17 13.31 10.51
CA GLY A 156 -1.63 13.15 11.85
C GLY A 156 -1.92 11.79 12.50
N ASP A 157 -3.01 11.13 12.07
CA ASP A 157 -3.57 9.91 12.68
C ASP A 157 -2.76 8.62 12.48
N CYS A 158 -1.55 8.70 11.94
CA CYS A 158 -0.68 7.55 11.70
C CYS A 158 0.06 7.07 12.97
N ASP A 159 -0.58 7.15 14.15
CA ASP A 159 0.08 7.12 15.47
C ASP A 159 0.91 5.86 15.80
N GLN A 160 0.63 4.72 15.16
CA GLN A 160 1.43 3.49 15.36
C GLN A 160 2.69 3.42 14.46
N ALA A 161 2.71 4.14 13.33
CA ALA A 161 3.89 4.29 12.48
C ALA A 161 3.80 5.60 11.68
N PRO A 162 3.99 6.77 12.33
CA PRO A 162 3.66 8.10 11.76
C PRO A 162 4.37 8.43 10.45
N GLN A 163 5.51 7.77 10.24
CA GLN A 163 6.41 8.01 9.12
C GLN A 163 6.10 7.08 7.94
N ALA A 164 5.28 6.06 8.15
CA ALA A 164 5.08 4.93 7.26
C ALA A 164 3.64 4.74 6.81
N CYS A 165 2.64 5.55 7.19
CA CYS A 165 1.31 5.45 6.59
C CYS A 165 0.76 6.75 6.02
N VAL A 166 -0.33 6.63 5.25
CA VAL A 166 -1.20 7.73 4.81
C VAL A 166 -2.66 7.34 5.04
N ALA A 167 -3.53 8.31 5.33
CA ALA A 167 -4.96 8.09 5.40
C ALA A 167 -5.67 8.56 4.12
N VAL A 168 -6.59 7.74 3.60
CA VAL A 168 -7.34 7.98 2.36
C VAL A 168 -8.76 7.45 2.52
N ALA A 169 -9.77 8.29 2.36
CA ALA A 169 -11.18 7.90 2.53
C ALA A 169 -11.46 7.10 3.82
N GLY A 170 -10.78 7.44 4.92
CA GLY A 170 -10.89 6.74 6.21
C GLY A 170 -10.11 5.42 6.32
N GLN A 171 -9.32 5.05 5.32
CA GLN A 171 -8.42 3.90 5.34
C GLN A 171 -6.99 4.32 5.63
N PHE A 172 -6.25 3.51 6.40
CA PHE A 172 -4.82 3.68 6.61
C PHE A 172 -4.02 2.76 5.69
N LEU A 173 -3.16 3.35 4.87
CA LEU A 173 -2.31 2.63 3.92
C LEU A 173 -0.86 2.66 4.41
N PRO A 174 -0.30 1.52 4.89
CA PRO A 174 1.07 1.45 5.34
C PRO A 174 2.04 1.27 4.16
N PHE A 175 2.89 2.26 3.96
CA PHE A 175 4.10 2.17 3.16
C PHE A 175 5.15 1.26 3.83
N PRO A 176 5.93 0.53 3.02
CA PRO A 176 7.05 -0.25 3.52
C PRO A 176 8.13 0.69 4.09
N GLY A 177 8.78 0.26 5.17
CA GLY A 177 9.79 1.03 5.91
C GLY A 177 11.20 0.50 5.73
#